data_AF-A0A961ISV2-F1
#
_entry.id   AF-A0A961ISV2-F1
#
_cell.length_a   1.000
_cell.length_b   1.000
_cell.length_c   1.000
_cell.angle_alpha   90.00
_cell.angle_beta   90.00
_cell.angle_gamma   90.00
#
_symmetry.space_group_name_H-M   'P 1'
#
loop_
_entity.id
_entity.type
_entity.pdbx_description
1 polymer ?
#
loop_
_entity_poly.entity_id
_entity_poly.type
_entity_poly.pdbx_seq_one_letter_code
_entity_poly.pdbx_strand_id
1 'polypeptide(L)'
;FARNNPPLPSMVDALGNGLGYSLVLVVIGSLREIFGRGKLFGYEILPTVDAGGWFTPFNLMLLAPSAFFMLGGLVWVVRSVYAEQAEPPDFPAPEVEEARP
;
A
#
# COMPACT_ATOMS: atom_id res chain seq x y z
N PHE A 1 16.40 11.78 -12.09
CA PHE A 1 16.31 12.30 -13.47
C PHE A 1 16.74 13.78 -13.64
N ALA A 2 16.76 14.60 -12.57
CA ALA A 2 16.94 16.06 -12.67
C ALA A 2 18.33 16.59 -13.09
N ARG A 3 19.41 15.80 -12.99
CA ARG A 3 20.77 16.33 -13.22
C ARG A 3 21.24 16.27 -14.69
N ASN A 4 20.59 15.46 -15.53
CA ASN A 4 21.07 15.13 -16.88
C ASN A 4 20.01 15.33 -18.01
N ASN A 5 18.83 15.90 -17.74
CA ASN A 5 17.74 16.00 -18.71
C ASN A 5 17.08 17.41 -18.72
N PRO A 6 16.44 17.87 -19.81
CA PRO A 6 15.83 19.20 -19.89
C PRO A 6 14.79 19.45 -18.77
N PRO A 7 14.52 20.72 -18.41
CA PRO A 7 13.70 21.06 -17.23
C PRO A 7 12.25 20.59 -17.32
N LEU A 8 11.63 20.66 -18.52
CA LEU A 8 10.25 20.22 -18.74
C LEU A 8 10.04 18.70 -18.55
N PRO A 9 10.80 17.80 -19.20
CA PRO A 9 10.64 16.36 -18.98
C PRO A 9 11.00 15.93 -17.55
N SER A 10 11.93 16.62 -16.89
CA SER A 10 12.24 16.37 -15.47
C SER A 10 11.10 16.76 -14.53
N MET A 11 10.34 17.81 -14.88
CA MET A 11 9.15 18.22 -14.11
C MET A 11 8.00 17.21 -14.25
N VAL A 12 7.78 16.68 -15.46
CA VAL A 12 6.77 15.63 -15.70
C VAL A 12 7.12 14.34 -14.95
N ASP A 13 8.40 13.94 -14.95
CA ASP A 13 8.88 12.80 -14.17
C ASP A 13 8.70 13.01 -12.65
N ALA A 14 9.05 14.19 -12.14
CA ALA A 14 8.83 14.53 -10.73
C ALA A 14 7.35 14.50 -10.33
N LEU A 15 6.46 15.00 -11.21
CA LEU A 15 5.02 14.95 -11.01
C LEU A 15 4.50 13.51 -11.02
N GLY A 16 4.95 12.68 -11.95
CA GLY A 16 4.57 11.26 -12.01
C GLY A 16 4.93 10.51 -10.73
N ASN A 17 6.16 10.66 -10.25
CA ASN A 17 6.61 10.04 -9.01
C ASN A 17 5.87 10.60 -7.77
N GLY A 18 5.65 11.91 -7.71
CA GLY A 18 4.91 12.56 -6.63
C GLY A 18 3.45 12.13 -6.57
N LEU A 19 2.78 12.02 -7.72
CA LEU A 19 1.40 11.53 -7.84
C LEU A 19 1.30 10.03 -7.50
N GLY A 20 2.27 9.23 -7.90
CA GLY A 20 2.33 7.82 -7.52
C GLY A 20 2.42 7.64 -6.00
N TYR A 21 3.32 8.38 -5.35
CA TYR A 21 3.47 8.33 -3.90
C TYR A 21 2.23 8.86 -3.17
N SER A 22 1.65 9.99 -3.62
CA SER A 22 0.45 10.54 -3.00
C SER A 22 -0.74 9.59 -3.14
N LEU A 23 -0.90 8.91 -4.29
CA LEU A 23 -1.94 7.91 -4.49
C LEU A 23 -1.81 6.76 -3.47
N VAL A 24 -0.60 6.25 -3.25
CA VAL A 24 -0.35 5.22 -2.23
C VAL A 24 -0.76 5.71 -0.84
N LEU A 25 -0.39 6.94 -0.47
CA LEU A 25 -0.75 7.52 0.82
C LEU A 25 -2.26 7.70 0.97
N VAL A 26 -2.96 8.16 -0.08
CA VAL A 26 -4.41 8.34 -0.07
C VAL A 26 -5.10 7.00 0.14
N VAL A 27 -4.72 5.96 -0.61
CA VAL A 27 -5.31 4.62 -0.49
C VAL A 27 -5.12 4.06 0.92
N ILE A 28 -3.88 4.08 1.44
CA ILE A 28 -3.58 3.59 2.79
C ILE A 28 -4.31 4.41 3.85
N GLY A 29 -4.33 5.74 3.72
CA GLY A 29 -4.99 6.66 4.63
C GLY A 29 -6.50 6.44 4.68
N SER A 30 -7.16 6.29 3.53
CA SER A 30 -8.60 6.02 3.44
C SER A 30 -8.96 4.70 4.11
N LEU A 31 -8.19 3.64 3.87
CA LEU A 31 -8.43 2.34 4.54
C LEU A 31 -8.25 2.46 6.06
N ARG A 32 -7.22 3.18 6.52
CA ARG A 32 -6.99 3.46 7.95
C ARG A 32 -8.14 4.21 8.59
N GLU A 33 -8.72 5.17 7.87
CA GLU A 33 -9.82 5.98 8.38
C GLU A 33 -11.10 5.15 8.50
N ILE A 34 -11.43 4.37 7.47
CA ILE A 34 -12.63 3.53 7.45
C ILE A 34 -12.55 2.47 8.54
N PHE A 35 -11.47 1.69 8.58
CA PHE A 35 -11.36 0.59 9.54
C PHE A 35 -10.99 1.05 10.95
N GLY A 36 -10.25 2.16 11.08
CA GLY A 36 -9.81 2.67 12.37
C GLY A 36 -10.80 3.60 13.07
N ARG A 37 -11.68 4.29 12.33
CA ARG A 37 -12.63 5.28 12.89
C ARG A 37 -14.05 5.18 12.36
N GLY A 38 -14.32 4.33 11.36
CA GLY A 38 -15.62 4.24 10.70
C GLY A 38 -15.95 5.42 9.79
N LYS A 39 -14.94 6.24 9.45
CA LYS A 39 -15.11 7.48 8.67
C LYS A 39 -14.27 7.47 7.40
N LEU A 40 -14.66 8.28 6.44
CA LEU A 40 -13.87 8.54 5.23
C LEU A 40 -13.94 10.03 4.92
N PHE A 41 -12.79 10.69 4.87
CA PHE A 41 -12.71 12.14 4.72
C PHE A 41 -13.61 12.90 5.71
N GLY A 42 -13.74 12.38 6.94
CA GLY A 42 -14.59 12.96 7.99
C GLY A 42 -16.08 12.62 7.90
N TYR A 43 -16.55 12.03 6.80
CA TYR A 43 -17.93 11.54 6.67
C TYR A 43 -18.06 10.17 7.33
N GLU A 44 -19.09 9.98 8.15
CA GLU A 44 -19.37 8.71 8.81
C GLU A 44 -19.99 7.73 7.83
N ILE A 45 -19.28 6.63 7.56
CA ILE A 45 -19.72 5.57 6.63
C ILE A 45 -20.13 4.33 7.42
N LEU A 46 -19.39 4.01 8.49
CA LEU A 46 -19.65 2.87 9.36
C LEU A 46 -19.99 3.42 10.75
N PRO A 47 -21.28 3.42 11.12
CA PRO A 47 -21.72 3.89 12.44
C PRO A 47 -21.04 3.08 13.53
N THR A 48 -20.20 3.74 14.33
CA THR A 48 -19.41 3.05 15.35
C THR A 48 -20.27 2.73 16.57
N VAL A 49 -19.91 1.68 17.31
CA VAL A 49 -20.59 1.33 18.57
C VAL A 49 -20.64 2.49 19.57
N ASP A 50 -19.61 3.33 19.60
CA ASP A 50 -19.55 4.54 20.45
C ASP A 50 -20.58 5.61 20.04
N ALA A 51 -20.98 5.63 18.77
CA ALA A 51 -22.00 6.53 18.22
C ALA A 51 -23.39 5.88 18.17
N GLY A 52 -23.59 4.71 18.82
CA GLY A 52 -24.85 3.96 18.81
C GLY A 52 -25.04 3.07 17.57
N GLY A 53 -23.98 2.86 16.80
CA GLY A 53 -23.95 1.98 15.63
C GLY A 53 -23.55 0.53 15.95
N TRP A 54 -23.17 -0.21 14.91
CA TRP A 54 -22.86 -1.65 14.97
C TRP A 54 -21.39 -1.96 14.72
N PHE A 55 -20.61 -1.00 14.22
CA PHE A 55 -19.22 -1.23 13.82
C PHE A 55 -18.27 -0.98 14.99
N THR A 56 -17.45 -1.97 15.34
CA THR A 56 -16.37 -1.80 16.32
C THR A 56 -15.08 -1.43 15.59
N PRO A 57 -14.51 -0.24 15.82
CA PRO A 57 -13.30 0.18 15.14
C PRO A 57 -12.12 -0.74 15.42
N PHE A 58 -11.30 -0.99 14.39
CA PHE A 58 -10.09 -1.79 14.55
C PHE A 58 -8.95 -0.92 15.09
N ASN A 59 -8.76 -0.92 16.41
CA ASN A 59 -7.76 -0.09 17.08
C ASN A 59 -6.35 -0.23 16.50
N LEU A 60 -5.95 -1.42 16.02
CA LEU A 60 -4.65 -1.64 15.36
C LEU A 60 -4.44 -0.71 14.14
N MET A 61 -5.50 -0.34 13.42
CA MET A 61 -5.39 0.54 12.25
C MET A 61 -5.02 1.98 12.61
N LEU A 62 -5.18 2.39 13.87
CA LEU A 62 -4.77 3.71 14.33
C LEU A 62 -3.28 3.77 14.65
N LEU A 63 -2.65 2.64 14.99
CA LEU A 63 -1.24 2.59 15.35
C LEU A 63 -0.32 2.65 14.12
N ALA A 64 0.95 3.02 14.32
CA ALA A 64 1.98 3.01 13.28
C ALA A 64 2.21 1.62 12.62
N PRO A 65 2.29 0.50 13.36
CA PRO A 65 2.51 -0.85 12.80
C PRO A 65 1.59 -1.25 11.65
N SER A 66 0.33 -0.81 11.65
CA SER A 66 -0.60 -1.17 10.57
C SER A 66 -0.23 -0.59 9.22
N ALA A 67 0.47 0.55 9.16
CA ALA A 67 0.90 1.14 7.89
C ALA A 67 1.86 0.20 7.14
N PHE A 68 2.73 -0.53 7.85
CA PHE A 68 3.65 -1.50 7.24
C PHE A 68 2.90 -2.69 6.63
N PHE A 69 1.89 -3.23 7.33
CA PHE A 69 1.06 -4.32 6.80
C PHE A 69 0.28 -3.87 5.57
N MET A 70 -0.29 -2.66 5.58
CA MET A 70 -1.02 -2.13 4.43
C MET A 70 -0.12 -1.86 3.24
N LEU A 71 1.07 -1.29 3.45
CA LEU A 71 2.02 -1.06 2.37
C LEU A 71 2.51 -2.38 1.78
N GLY A 72 2.89 -3.35 2.62
CA GLY A 72 3.29 -4.68 2.18
C GLY A 72 2.18 -5.41 1.43
N GLY A 73 0.95 -5.35 1.94
CA GLY A 73 -0.23 -5.91 1.30
C GLY A 73 -0.55 -5.24 -0.04
N LEU A 74 -0.44 -3.91 -0.13
CA LEU A 74 -0.66 -3.16 -1.37
C LEU A 74 0.38 -3.54 -2.43
N VAL A 75 1.66 -3.59 -2.06
CA VAL A 75 2.74 -4.02 -2.96
C VAL A 75 2.51 -5.45 -3.42
N TRP A 76 2.12 -6.34 -2.50
CA TRP A 76 1.79 -7.73 -2.84
C TRP A 76 0.61 -7.82 -3.82
N VAL A 77 -0.48 -7.10 -3.60
CA VAL A 77 -1.64 -7.06 -4.52
C VAL A 77 -1.21 -6.56 -5.89
N VAL A 78 -0.49 -5.43 -5.95
CA VAL A 78 -0.02 -4.85 -7.22
C VAL A 78 0.85 -5.84 -7.97
N ARG A 79 1.82 -6.49 -7.31
CA ARG A 79 2.70 -7.48 -7.94
C ARG A 79 2.00 -8.78 -8.31
N SER A 80 0.92 -9.15 -7.60
CA SER A 80 0.13 -10.34 -7.93
C SER A 80 -0.77 -10.12 -9.15
N VAL A 81 -1.27 -8.90 -9.35
CA VAL A 81 -2.10 -8.53 -10.51
C VAL A 81 -1.23 -8.19 -11.72
N TYR A 82 -0.15 -7.45 -11.52
CA TYR A 82 0.81 -7.03 -12.54
C TYR A 82 2.12 -7.80 -12.36
N ALA A 83 2.09 -9.08 -12.73
CA ALA A 83 3.22 -10.00 -12.55
C ALA A 83 4.47 -9.54 -13.33
N GLU A 84 4.33 -8.71 -14.37
CA GLU A 84 5.46 -8.10 -15.07
C GLU A 84 6.29 -7.14 -14.20
N GLN A 85 5.73 -6.65 -13.08
CA GLN A 85 6.42 -5.81 -12.11
C GLN A 85 7.09 -6.64 -10.99
N ALA A 86 6.94 -7.97 -11.02
CA ALA A 86 7.63 -8.86 -10.09
C ALA A 86 9.08 -9.06 -10.55
N GLU A 87 10.03 -8.62 -9.73
CA GLU A 87 11.44 -8.86 -9.98
C GLU A 87 11.73 -10.37 -9.92
N PRO A 88 12.52 -10.92 -10.86
CA PRO A 88 12.94 -12.30 -10.80
C PRO A 88 13.72 -12.55 -9.50
N PRO A 89 13.63 -13.74 -8.91
CA PRO A 89 14.41 -14.07 -7.72
C PRO A 89 15.91 -13.89 -8.02
N ASP A 90 16.60 -13.08 -7.22
CA ASP A 90 18.06 -12.93 -7.31
C ASP A 90 18.80 -14.25 -7.05
N PHE A 91 18.14 -15.17 -6.31
CA PHE A 91 18.63 -16.49 -6.01
C PHE A 91 17.64 -17.54 -6.53
N PRO A 92 18.04 -18.43 -7.45
CA PRO A 92 17.21 -19.56 -7.81
C PRO A 92 16.95 -20.42 -6.57
N ALA A 93 15.78 -21.07 -6.51
CA ALA A 93 15.49 -22.00 -5.44
C ALA A 93 16.60 -23.06 -5.37
N PRO A 94 17.14 -23.38 -4.18
CA PRO A 94 18.13 -24.43 -4.06
C PRO A 94 17.53 -25.70 -4.68
N GLU A 95 18.29 -26.31 -5.59
CA GLU A 95 17.91 -27.59 -6.19
C GLU A 95 17.71 -28.54 -5.02
N VAL A 96 16.46 -28.98 -4.81
CA VAL A 96 16.16 -29.99 -3.81
C VAL A 96 16.87 -31.22 -4.32
N GLU A 97 18.06 -31.49 -3.79
CA GLU A 97 18.80 -32.72 -4.03
C GLU A 97 17.91 -33.82 -3.47
N GLU A 98 17.05 -34.33 -4.36
CA GLU A 98 16.15 -35.42 -4.12
C GLU A 98 17.04 -36.57 -3.66
N ALA A 99 17.02 -36.82 -2.34
CA ALA A 99 17.89 -37.77 -1.69
C ALA A 99 17.77 -39.09 -2.43
N ARG A 100 18.77 -39.39 -3.25
CA ARG A 100 18.84 -40.60 -4.06
C ARG A 100 18.87 -41.77 -3.07
N PRO A 101 17.99 -42.78 -3.23
CA PRO A 101 17.91 -43.91 -2.31
C PRO A 101 19.21 -44.72 -2.24
#